data_AF-A0AAJ4ZCF9-F1
#
_entry.id   AF-A0AAJ4ZCF9-F1
#
_cell.length_a   1.000
_cell.length_b   1.000
_cell.length_c   1.000
_cell.angle_alpha   90.00
_cell.angle_beta   90.00
_cell.angle_gamma   90.00
#
_symmetry.space_group_name_H-M   'P 1'
#
loop_
_entity.id
_entity.type
_entity.pdbx_description
1 polymer ?
#
loop_
_entity_poly.entity_id
_entity_poly.type
_entity_poly.pdbx_seq_one_letter_code
_entity_poly.pdbx_strand_id
1 'polypeptide(L)'
;MKKRCIVCTSRESFKLLCAWLPTEISTSSRFFVSRGQINDIDCTQDVIMRHAIPALLIRNAQTTDEDLIGDQYSLIEDILLMSCAPQAFDVEIVAPALEAMLFETQALFDAIFREHATELLKLMGSYDPARALRETGLSIDDIITSLDDAARELMRATPTARAILDGIARLDAKAFEPLRAEGSRLPHPLPQLTPW
;
A
#
# COMPACT_ATOMS: atom_id res chain seq x y z
N MET A 1 -2.16 -17.86 11.74
CA MET A 1 -3.24 -17.80 10.73
C MET A 1 -3.16 -16.44 10.03
N LYS A 2 -3.30 -16.38 8.70
CA LYS A 2 -3.34 -15.10 7.99
C LYS A 2 -4.70 -14.43 8.26
N LYS A 3 -4.68 -13.14 8.59
CA LYS A 3 -5.87 -12.35 8.95
C LYS A 3 -6.44 -11.57 7.77
N ARG A 4 -5.55 -11.12 6.88
CA ARG A 4 -5.87 -10.19 5.80
C ARG A 4 -4.93 -10.35 4.62
N CYS A 5 -5.38 -9.84 3.49
CA CYS A 5 -4.55 -9.55 2.34
C CYS A 5 -4.21 -8.06 2.28
N ILE A 6 -3.03 -7.73 1.77
CA ILE A 6 -2.66 -6.35 1.43
C ILE A 6 -2.24 -6.34 -0.04
N VAL A 7 -2.91 -5.52 -0.83
CA VAL A 7 -2.66 -5.37 -2.27
C VAL A 7 -1.98 -4.02 -2.50
N CYS A 8 -0.81 -4.04 -3.13
CA CYS A 8 -0.07 -2.83 -3.50
C CYS A 8 -0.02 -2.66 -5.01
N THR A 9 0.01 -1.42 -5.49
CA THR A 9 0.05 -1.11 -6.92
C THR A 9 1.41 -1.24 -7.59
N SER A 10 2.48 -1.37 -6.81
CA SER A 10 3.84 -1.49 -7.33
C SER A 10 4.73 -2.36 -6.44
N ARG A 11 5.79 -2.91 -7.04
CA ARG A 11 6.79 -3.71 -6.31
C ARG A 11 7.57 -2.87 -5.31
N GLU A 12 7.89 -1.63 -5.66
CA GLU A 12 8.65 -0.73 -4.79
C GLU A 12 7.83 -0.34 -3.56
N SER A 13 6.54 -0.05 -3.75
CA SER A 13 5.63 0.22 -2.64
C SER A 13 5.47 -1.03 -1.74
N PHE A 14 5.42 -2.24 -2.31
CA PHE A 14 5.41 -3.47 -1.53
C PHE A 14 6.69 -3.66 -0.69
N LYS A 15 7.87 -3.49 -1.30
CA LYS A 15 9.16 -3.61 -0.60
C LYS A 15 9.25 -2.59 0.53
N LEU A 16 8.89 -1.33 0.24
CA LEU A 16 8.95 -0.25 1.20
C LEU A 16 8.01 -0.54 2.38
N LEU A 17 6.76 -0.94 2.09
CA LEU A 17 5.78 -1.34 3.10
C LEU A 17 6.32 -2.45 4.02
N CYS A 18 6.93 -3.50 3.44
CA CYS A 18 7.52 -4.58 4.23
C CYS A 18 8.71 -4.15 5.10
N ALA A 19 9.39 -3.06 4.73
CA ALA A 19 10.57 -2.60 5.46
C ALA A 19 10.24 -1.95 6.80
N TRP A 20 9.08 -1.29 6.92
CA TRP A 20 8.72 -0.57 8.15
C TRP A 20 7.50 -1.15 8.87
N LEU A 21 6.67 -1.99 8.24
CA LEU A 21 5.52 -2.59 8.93
C LEU A 21 5.94 -3.33 10.22
N PRO A 22 5.16 -3.24 11.30
CA PRO A 22 5.34 -4.07 12.49
C PRO A 22 5.35 -5.56 12.13
N THR A 23 6.21 -6.34 12.80
CA THR A 23 6.41 -7.77 12.51
C THR A 23 5.12 -8.57 12.68
N GLU A 24 4.27 -8.20 13.63
CA GLU A 24 2.98 -8.84 13.87
C GLU A 24 2.04 -8.66 12.68
N ILE A 25 2.06 -7.49 12.05
CA ILE A 25 1.26 -7.18 10.87
C ILE A 25 1.82 -7.91 9.65
N SER A 26 3.12 -7.85 9.41
CA SER A 26 3.73 -8.51 8.25
C SER A 26 3.54 -10.04 8.30
N THR A 27 3.72 -10.66 9.48
CA THR A 27 3.53 -12.10 9.66
C THR A 27 2.06 -12.53 9.56
N SER A 28 1.11 -11.69 9.98
CA SER A 28 -0.33 -11.98 9.88
C SER A 28 -0.97 -11.59 8.55
N SER A 29 -0.25 -10.87 7.67
CA SER A 29 -0.76 -10.42 6.37
C SER A 29 -0.26 -11.31 5.22
N ARG A 30 -1.03 -11.40 4.14
CA ARG A 30 -0.60 -11.95 2.86
C ARG A 30 -0.51 -10.81 1.84
N PHE A 31 0.63 -10.66 1.17
CA PHE A 31 0.85 -9.53 0.28
C PHE A 31 0.66 -9.93 -1.18
N PHE A 32 0.14 -8.99 -1.96
CA PHE A 32 -0.03 -9.11 -3.40
C PHE A 32 0.40 -7.80 -4.06
N VAL A 33 0.98 -7.91 -5.25
CA VAL A 33 1.35 -6.77 -6.07
C VAL A 33 0.55 -6.83 -7.35
N SER A 34 -0.26 -5.81 -7.61
CA SER A 34 -0.98 -5.70 -8.88
C SER A 34 -0.01 -5.33 -10.00
N ARG A 35 -0.42 -5.59 -11.25
CA ARG A 35 0.32 -5.13 -12.43
C ARG A 35 -0.03 -3.66 -12.73
N GLY A 36 0.20 -2.79 -11.76
CA GLY A 36 -0.14 -1.37 -11.81
C GLY A 36 -1.59 -1.05 -11.45
N GLN A 37 -1.88 0.25 -11.41
CA GLN A 37 -3.18 0.84 -11.06
C GLN A 37 -4.35 0.45 -11.96
N ILE A 38 -4.11 -0.04 -13.18
CA ILE A 38 -5.19 -0.45 -14.08
C ILE A 38 -5.84 -1.75 -13.59
N ASN A 39 -5.08 -2.60 -12.89
CA ASN A 39 -5.46 -3.97 -12.54
C ASN A 39 -5.59 -4.21 -11.04
N ASP A 40 -5.46 -3.18 -10.19
CA ASP A 40 -5.40 -3.35 -8.74
C ASP A 40 -6.78 -3.63 -8.12
N ILE A 41 -7.86 -3.05 -8.65
CA ILE A 41 -9.24 -3.33 -8.25
C ILE A 41 -9.57 -4.80 -8.56
N ASP A 42 -9.35 -5.24 -9.81
CA ASP A 42 -9.56 -6.63 -10.23
C ASP A 42 -8.71 -7.61 -9.40
N CYS A 43 -7.44 -7.27 -9.17
CA CYS A 43 -6.55 -8.05 -8.32
C CYS A 43 -7.10 -8.16 -6.89
N THR A 44 -7.63 -7.08 -6.33
CA THR A 44 -8.21 -7.05 -4.99
C THR A 44 -9.46 -7.93 -4.90
N GLN A 45 -10.36 -7.83 -5.88
CA GLN A 45 -11.54 -8.70 -5.98
C GLN A 45 -11.14 -10.18 -6.05
N ASP A 46 -10.19 -10.51 -6.93
CA ASP A 46 -9.69 -11.88 -7.08
C ASP A 46 -9.09 -12.43 -5.78
N VAL A 47 -8.31 -11.59 -5.08
CA VAL A 47 -7.67 -11.96 -3.82
C VAL A 47 -8.71 -12.25 -2.73
N ILE A 48 -9.74 -11.42 -2.61
CA ILE A 48 -10.86 -11.62 -1.66
C ILE A 48 -11.56 -12.96 -1.96
N MET A 49 -11.93 -13.18 -3.23
CA MET A 49 -12.69 -14.36 -3.65
C MET A 49 -11.89 -15.66 -3.49
N ARG A 50 -10.58 -15.65 -3.82
CA ARG A 50 -9.74 -16.86 -3.79
C ARG A 50 -9.26 -17.21 -2.40
N HIS A 51 -9.01 -16.22 -1.54
CA HIS A 51 -8.38 -16.45 -0.24
C HIS A 51 -9.38 -16.42 0.92
N ALA A 52 -10.60 -15.98 0.68
CA ALA A 52 -11.66 -15.94 1.69
C ALA A 52 -11.19 -15.27 2.99
N ILE A 53 -10.43 -14.18 2.85
CA ILE A 53 -10.01 -13.26 3.91
C ILE A 53 -10.09 -11.83 3.36
N PRO A 54 -10.33 -10.82 4.21
CA PRO A 54 -10.53 -9.45 3.73
C PRO A 54 -9.23 -8.84 3.19
N ALA A 55 -9.33 -7.84 2.31
CA ALA A 55 -8.19 -7.22 1.65
C ALA A 55 -8.13 -5.70 1.85
N LEU A 56 -6.94 -5.17 2.15
CA LEU A 56 -6.65 -3.74 2.08
C LEU A 56 -6.01 -3.44 0.72
N LEU A 57 -6.60 -2.56 -0.07
CA LEU A 57 -5.97 -2.02 -1.27
C LEU A 57 -5.23 -0.73 -0.92
N ILE A 58 -3.91 -0.71 -1.11
CA ILE A 58 -3.07 0.49 -1.01
C ILE A 58 -2.73 0.95 -2.43
N ARG A 59 -3.29 2.10 -2.82
CA ARG A 59 -3.14 2.66 -4.16
C ARG A 59 -2.46 4.02 -4.12
N ASN A 60 -1.40 4.17 -4.91
CA ASN A 60 -0.79 5.48 -5.13
C ASN A 60 -1.78 6.40 -5.87
N ALA A 61 -1.91 7.66 -5.50
CA ALA A 61 -2.84 8.59 -6.16
C ALA A 61 -2.32 9.13 -7.49
N GLN A 62 -0.99 9.15 -7.66
CA GLN A 62 -0.25 9.83 -8.74
C GLN A 62 -0.55 11.34 -8.87
N THR A 63 -1.12 11.93 -7.81
CA THR A 63 -1.44 13.35 -7.71
C THR A 63 -1.38 13.77 -6.25
N THR A 64 -1.29 15.08 -6.01
CA THR A 64 -1.44 15.71 -4.69
C THR A 64 -2.74 16.52 -4.57
N ASP A 65 -3.54 16.54 -5.65
CA ASP A 65 -4.84 17.22 -5.70
C ASP A 65 -5.89 16.42 -4.91
N GLU A 66 -6.43 17.04 -3.86
CA GLU A 66 -7.37 16.40 -2.92
C GLU A 66 -8.70 16.01 -3.57
N ASP A 67 -9.19 16.80 -4.54
CA ASP A 67 -10.46 16.50 -5.23
C ASP A 67 -10.28 15.25 -6.10
N LEU A 68 -9.18 15.18 -6.86
CA LEU A 68 -8.85 13.99 -7.66
C LEU A 68 -8.59 12.75 -6.81
N ILE A 69 -8.05 12.90 -5.60
CA ILE A 69 -7.87 11.81 -4.64
C ILE A 69 -9.24 11.31 -4.16
N GLY A 70 -10.15 12.22 -3.80
CA GLY A 70 -11.51 11.89 -3.37
C GLY A 70 -12.33 11.18 -4.46
N ASP A 71 -12.21 11.64 -5.70
CA ASP A 71 -12.85 11.00 -6.86
C ASP A 71 -12.31 9.57 -7.09
N GLN A 72 -10.99 9.39 -6.98
CA GLN A 72 -10.37 8.07 -7.09
C GLN A 72 -10.85 7.11 -5.99
N TYR A 73 -10.88 7.56 -4.74
CA TYR A 73 -11.39 6.75 -3.62
C TYR A 73 -12.82 6.29 -3.89
N SER A 74 -13.71 7.23 -4.23
CA SER A 74 -15.14 6.96 -4.46
C SER A 74 -15.34 5.97 -5.60
N LEU A 75 -14.64 6.16 -6.71
CA LEU A 75 -14.70 5.25 -7.86
C LEU A 75 -14.27 3.82 -7.50
N ILE A 76 -13.17 3.68 -6.75
CA ILE A 76 -12.67 2.35 -6.35
C ILE A 76 -13.63 1.68 -5.39
N GLU A 77 -14.14 2.42 -4.41
CA GLU A 77 -15.11 1.92 -3.45
C GLU A 77 -16.38 1.43 -4.16
N ASP A 78 -16.94 2.24 -5.07
CA ASP A 78 -18.12 1.87 -5.87
C ASP A 78 -17.89 0.56 -6.65
N ILE A 79 -16.76 0.43 -7.35
CA ILE A 79 -16.46 -0.78 -8.13
C ILE A 79 -16.26 -2.00 -7.23
N LEU A 80 -15.61 -1.85 -6.07
CA LEU A 80 -15.45 -2.95 -5.12
C LEU A 80 -16.79 -3.36 -4.50
N LEU A 81 -17.67 -2.41 -4.18
CA LEU A 81 -19.02 -2.68 -3.66
C LEU A 81 -19.92 -3.44 -4.64
N MET A 82 -19.67 -3.34 -5.95
CA MET A 82 -20.41 -4.12 -6.97
C MET A 82 -20.14 -5.63 -6.89
N SER A 83 -18.97 -6.03 -6.38
CA SER A 83 -18.51 -7.43 -6.41
C SER A 83 -18.21 -8.01 -5.04
N CYS A 84 -17.94 -7.18 -4.03
CA CYS A 84 -17.50 -7.58 -2.71
C CYS A 84 -18.38 -6.95 -1.64
N ALA A 85 -18.59 -7.67 -0.53
CA ALA A 85 -19.27 -7.10 0.62
C ALA A 85 -18.41 -6.01 1.28
N PRO A 86 -19.00 -4.95 1.87
CA PRO A 86 -18.24 -3.86 2.50
C PRO A 86 -17.26 -4.30 3.60
N GLN A 87 -17.57 -5.41 4.29
CA GLN A 87 -16.70 -6.01 5.30
C GLN A 87 -15.47 -6.71 4.72
N ALA A 88 -15.44 -6.96 3.42
CA ALA A 88 -14.40 -7.74 2.75
C ALA A 88 -13.20 -6.90 2.30
N PHE A 89 -13.31 -5.56 2.32
CA PHE A 89 -12.23 -4.71 1.87
C PHE A 89 -12.13 -3.37 2.62
N ASP A 90 -10.97 -2.73 2.51
CA ASP A 90 -10.74 -1.32 2.82
C ASP A 90 -9.82 -0.75 1.72
N VAL A 91 -9.81 0.57 1.58
CA VAL A 91 -9.02 1.27 0.55
C VAL A 91 -8.23 2.38 1.22
N GLU A 92 -6.94 2.45 0.92
CA GLU A 92 -6.05 3.52 1.36
C GLU A 92 -5.38 4.14 0.12
N ILE A 93 -5.68 5.41 -0.13
CA ILE A 93 -5.08 6.18 -1.23
C ILE A 93 -3.90 6.97 -0.70
N VAL A 94 -2.71 6.73 -1.25
CA VAL A 94 -1.47 7.37 -0.81
C VAL A 94 -0.99 8.38 -1.82
N ALA A 95 -0.82 9.63 -1.39
CA ALA A 95 -0.55 10.76 -2.29
C ALA A 95 0.91 11.25 -2.20
N PRO A 96 1.55 11.56 -3.35
CA PRO A 96 1.23 11.07 -4.70
C PRO A 96 1.54 9.58 -4.87
N ALA A 97 2.45 9.03 -4.05
CA ALA A 97 2.80 7.62 -4.04
C ALA A 97 3.39 7.26 -2.67
N LEU A 98 3.41 5.98 -2.31
CA LEU A 98 3.92 5.52 -1.01
C LEU A 98 5.32 6.04 -0.69
N GLU A 99 6.19 6.15 -1.69
CA GLU A 99 7.57 6.63 -1.56
C GLU A 99 7.64 8.10 -1.09
N ALA A 100 6.58 8.88 -1.24
CA ALA A 100 6.50 10.25 -0.70
C ALA A 100 6.66 10.29 0.82
N MET A 101 6.34 9.19 1.52
CA MET A 101 6.52 9.08 2.97
C MET A 101 7.95 9.38 3.43
N LEU A 102 8.95 9.11 2.58
CA LEU A 102 10.37 9.33 2.86
C LEU A 102 10.72 10.81 3.00
N PHE A 103 9.82 11.69 2.56
CA PHE A 103 10.00 13.14 2.54
C PHE A 103 9.06 13.88 3.51
N GLU A 104 8.10 13.17 4.14
CA GLU A 104 7.04 13.77 4.96
C GLU A 104 7.56 14.46 6.24
N THR A 105 8.61 13.91 6.87
CA THR A 105 9.17 14.47 8.11
C THR A 105 10.65 14.79 7.94
N GLN A 106 11.09 15.88 8.58
CA GLN A 106 12.50 16.30 8.51
C GLN A 106 13.43 15.23 9.09
N ALA A 107 13.09 14.66 10.24
CA ALA A 107 13.91 13.67 10.92
C ALA A 107 14.12 12.40 10.06
N LEU A 108 13.07 11.91 9.40
CA LEU A 108 13.17 10.76 8.51
C LEU A 108 13.99 11.10 7.26
N PHE A 109 13.68 12.25 6.66
CA PHE A 109 14.36 12.73 5.45
C PHE A 109 15.88 12.85 5.68
N ASP A 110 16.30 13.48 6.78
CA ASP A 110 17.71 13.62 7.14
C ASP A 110 18.38 12.27 7.42
N ALA A 111 17.67 11.35 8.10
CA ALA A 111 18.19 10.02 8.41
C ALA A 111 18.47 9.18 7.15
N ILE A 112 17.59 9.27 6.15
CA ILE A 112 17.68 8.50 4.91
C ILE A 112 18.64 9.15 3.92
N PHE A 113 18.48 10.44 3.64
CA PHE A 113 19.18 11.10 2.53
C PHE A 113 20.51 11.71 2.95
N ARG A 114 20.72 12.02 4.24
CA ARG A 114 21.98 12.48 4.83
C ARG A 114 22.63 13.61 4.03
N GLU A 115 23.75 13.34 3.36
CA GLU A 115 24.48 14.30 2.53
C GLU A 115 23.70 14.80 1.30
N HIS A 116 22.66 14.08 0.89
CA HIS A 116 21.74 14.48 -0.19
C HIS A 116 20.55 15.31 0.34
N ALA A 117 20.39 15.43 1.67
CA ALA A 117 19.26 16.10 2.28
C ALA A 117 19.29 17.62 2.01
N THR A 118 18.54 18.04 1.00
CA THR A 118 18.35 19.44 0.62
C THR A 118 16.86 19.80 0.62
N GLU A 119 16.54 21.06 0.90
CA GLU A 119 15.16 21.55 0.85
C GLU A 119 14.51 21.35 -0.53
N LEU A 120 15.29 21.51 -1.61
CA LEU A 120 14.82 21.26 -2.96
C LEU A 120 14.44 19.79 -3.17
N LEU A 121 15.29 18.87 -2.71
CA LEU A 121 15.02 17.43 -2.80
C LEU A 121 13.77 17.06 -1.99
N LYS A 122 13.62 17.62 -0.79
CA LYS A 122 12.45 17.38 0.06
C LYS A 122 11.16 17.87 -0.58
N LEU A 123 11.17 19.09 -1.12
CA LEU A 123 10.04 19.66 -1.84
C LEU A 123 9.69 18.80 -3.05
N MET A 124 10.67 18.47 -3.89
CA MET A 124 10.47 17.63 -5.06
C MET A 124 9.90 16.25 -4.67
N GLY A 125 10.44 15.60 -3.64
CA GLY A 125 9.97 14.28 -3.21
C GLY A 125 8.56 14.26 -2.66
N SER A 126 8.07 15.41 -2.18
CA SER A 126 6.67 15.55 -1.73
C SER A 126 5.67 15.55 -2.90
N TYR A 127 6.10 15.92 -4.11
CA TYR A 127 5.24 15.98 -5.32
C TYR A 127 5.56 14.91 -6.37
N ASP A 128 6.82 14.51 -6.49
CA ASP A 128 7.34 13.51 -7.42
C ASP A 128 8.47 12.70 -6.74
N PRO A 129 8.12 11.77 -5.83
CA PRO A 129 9.10 10.97 -5.11
C PRO A 129 9.96 10.11 -6.05
N ALA A 130 9.41 9.66 -7.18
CA ALA A 130 10.16 8.88 -8.17
C ALA A 130 11.28 9.72 -8.80
N ARG A 131 11.00 10.98 -9.16
CA ARG A 131 12.03 11.90 -9.63
C ARG A 131 13.03 12.22 -8.53
N ALA A 132 12.59 12.50 -7.31
CA ALA A 132 13.49 12.79 -6.21
C ALA A 132 14.48 11.65 -5.95
N LEU A 133 14.02 10.40 -5.93
CA LEU A 133 14.90 9.24 -5.79
C LEU A 133 15.92 9.15 -6.93
N ARG A 134 15.51 9.42 -8.19
CA ARG A 134 16.45 9.44 -9.33
C ARG A 134 17.56 10.48 -9.17
N GLU A 135 17.25 11.68 -8.67
CA GLU A 135 18.23 12.74 -8.47
C GLU A 135 19.26 12.39 -7.38
N THR A 136 18.88 11.58 -6.39
CA THR A 136 19.80 11.07 -5.36
C THR A 136 20.67 9.90 -5.85
N GLY A 137 20.27 9.23 -6.95
CA GLY A 137 20.87 7.98 -7.38
C GLY A 137 20.58 6.77 -6.47
N LEU A 138 19.83 6.95 -5.38
CA LEU A 138 19.45 5.87 -4.46
C LEU A 138 18.26 5.08 -5.00
N SER A 139 18.32 3.76 -4.89
CA SER A 139 17.17 2.88 -5.10
C SER A 139 16.41 2.64 -3.79
N ILE A 140 15.16 2.16 -3.89
CA ILE A 140 14.40 1.72 -2.72
C ILE A 140 15.11 0.58 -1.99
N ASP A 141 15.81 -0.32 -2.70
CA ASP A 141 16.56 -1.41 -2.07
C ASP A 141 17.75 -0.87 -1.25
N ASP A 142 18.43 0.17 -1.74
CA ASP A 142 19.52 0.84 -0.99
C ASP A 142 18.99 1.49 0.28
N ILE A 143 17.88 2.21 0.17
CA ILE A 143 17.21 2.84 1.31
C ILE A 143 16.83 1.78 2.34
N ILE A 144 16.12 0.72 1.94
CA ILE A 144 15.68 -0.35 2.84
C ILE A 144 16.86 -1.01 3.56
N THR A 145 17.96 -1.25 2.85
CA THR A 145 19.18 -1.86 3.42
C THR A 145 19.82 -0.95 4.48
N SER A 146 19.66 0.36 4.34
CA SER A 146 20.20 1.35 5.28
C SER A 146 19.29 1.64 6.50
N LEU A 147 18.05 1.13 6.52
CA LEU A 147 17.10 1.40 7.61
C LEU A 147 17.43 0.61 8.88
N ASP A 148 17.91 1.34 9.89
CA ASP A 148 17.98 0.86 11.26
C ASP A 148 16.62 0.95 11.98
N ASP A 149 16.57 0.45 13.23
CA ASP A 149 15.33 0.43 14.02
C ASP A 149 14.80 1.84 14.28
N ALA A 150 15.69 2.83 14.47
CA ALA A 150 15.30 4.22 14.70
C ALA A 150 14.64 4.83 13.46
N ALA A 151 15.20 4.61 12.27
CA ALA A 151 14.61 5.04 11.01
C ALA A 151 13.27 4.35 10.75
N ARG A 152 13.12 3.06 11.09
CA ARG A 152 11.84 2.35 10.98
C ARG A 152 10.77 2.93 11.91
N GLU A 153 11.12 3.34 13.12
CA GLU A 153 10.21 4.05 14.02
C GLU A 153 9.82 5.42 13.45
N LEU A 154 10.78 6.16 12.87
CA LEU A 154 10.48 7.42 12.18
C LEU A 154 9.54 7.21 11.00
N MET A 155 9.71 6.13 10.22
CA MET A 155 8.78 5.74 9.15
C MET A 155 7.39 5.43 9.69
N ARG A 156 7.26 4.65 10.78
CA ARG A 156 5.97 4.35 11.41
C ARG A 156 5.27 5.60 11.94
N ALA A 157 6.03 6.62 12.31
CA ALA A 157 5.51 7.87 12.83
C ALA A 157 4.96 8.81 11.75
N THR A 158 5.18 8.55 10.45
CA THR A 158 4.72 9.46 9.40
C THR A 158 3.20 9.41 9.19
N PRO A 159 2.58 10.49 8.70
CA PRO A 159 1.15 10.51 8.39
C PRO A 159 0.71 9.35 7.48
N THR A 160 1.45 9.09 6.39
CA THR A 160 1.16 7.98 5.48
C THR A 160 1.19 6.62 6.17
N ALA A 161 2.22 6.36 7.00
CA ALA A 161 2.30 5.09 7.71
C ALA A 161 1.17 4.90 8.72
N ARG A 162 0.80 5.97 9.44
CA ARG A 162 -0.34 5.94 10.38
C ARG A 162 -1.66 5.67 9.66
N ALA A 163 -1.91 6.33 8.53
CA ALA A 163 -3.11 6.10 7.73
C ALA A 163 -3.24 4.63 7.29
N ILE A 164 -2.14 4.04 6.81
CA ILE A 164 -2.09 2.61 6.44
C ILE A 164 -2.33 1.71 7.66
N LEU A 165 -1.69 1.99 8.80
CA LEU A 165 -1.89 1.20 10.02
C LEU A 165 -3.33 1.29 10.53
N ASP A 166 -3.95 2.47 10.44
CA ASP A 166 -5.35 2.70 10.76
C ASP A 166 -6.25 1.94 9.79
N GLY A 167 -5.97 1.95 8.48
CA GLY A 167 -6.69 1.16 7.49
C GLY A 167 -6.61 -0.35 7.76
N ILE A 168 -5.45 -0.84 8.17
CA ILE A 168 -5.28 -2.23 8.62
C ILE A 168 -6.13 -2.51 9.87
N ALA A 169 -6.14 -1.61 10.85
CA ALA A 169 -6.93 -1.77 12.07
C ALA A 169 -8.44 -1.72 11.79
N ARG A 170 -8.90 -0.81 10.91
CA ARG A 170 -10.29 -0.74 10.43
C ARG A 170 -10.71 -2.05 9.76
N LEU A 171 -9.86 -2.59 8.89
CA LEU A 171 -10.12 -3.86 8.22
C LEU A 171 -10.21 -5.02 9.22
N ASP A 172 -9.31 -5.07 10.20
CA ASP A 172 -9.28 -6.12 11.23
C ASP A 172 -10.48 -6.09 12.17
N ALA A 173 -11.08 -4.91 12.37
CA ALA A 173 -12.27 -4.76 13.18
C ALA A 173 -13.54 -5.21 12.45
N LYS A 174 -13.51 -5.35 11.11
CA LYS A 174 -14.67 -5.81 10.33
C LYS A 174 -14.94 -7.29 10.60
N ALA A 175 -16.19 -7.61 10.93
CA ALA A 175 -16.65 -8.99 11.07
C ALA A 175 -16.80 -9.63 9.68
N PHE A 176 -15.70 -10.14 9.12
CA PHE A 176 -15.70 -10.87 7.86
C PHE A 176 -15.92 -12.36 8.11
N GLU A 177 -17.09 -12.86 7.71
CA GLU A 177 -17.34 -14.29 7.62
C GLU A 177 -17.09 -14.75 6.18
N PRO A 178 -16.12 -15.64 5.92
CA PRO A 178 -15.90 -16.16 4.58
C PRO A 178 -17.16 -16.88 4.11
N LEU A 179 -17.63 -16.53 2.91
CA LEU A 179 -18.70 -17.29 2.25
C LEU A 179 -18.27 -18.76 2.21
N ARG A 180 -19.03 -19.62 2.89
CA ARG A 180 -18.83 -21.07 2.78
C ARG A 180 -18.92 -21.42 1.30
N ALA A 181 -17.86 -22.00 0.77
CA ALA A 181 -17.79 -22.41 -0.63
C ALA A 181 -18.77 -23.58 -0.88
N GLU A 182 -20.06 -23.28 -1.00
CA GLU A 182 -21.03 -24.17 -1.62
C GLU A 182 -20.96 -23.99 -3.14
N GLY A 183 -20.10 -24.82 -3.77
CA GLY A 183 -20.36 -25.38 -5.10
C GLY A 183 -20.57 -24.43 -6.29
N SER A 184 -20.06 -23.19 -6.30
CA SER A 184 -20.18 -22.33 -7.49
C SER A 184 -18.96 -22.45 -8.41
N ARG A 185 -19.20 -22.93 -9.64
CA ARG A 185 -18.23 -22.99 -10.74
C ARG A 185 -17.77 -21.58 -11.08
N LEU A 186 -16.48 -21.27 -10.88
CA LEU A 186 -15.84 -20.07 -11.43
C LEU A 186 -15.93 -20.12 -12.96
N PRO A 187 -16.49 -19.12 -13.66
CA PRO A 187 -16.39 -19.01 -15.10
C PRO A 187 -15.01 -18.47 -15.48
N HIS A 188 -14.31 -19.22 -16.34
CA HIS A 188 -13.03 -18.91 -17.00
C HIS A 188 -11.73 -18.91 -16.15
N PRO A 189 -10.59 -19.33 -16.74
CA PRO A 189 -9.29 -19.24 -16.10
C PRO A 189 -8.85 -17.77 -16.06
N LEU A 190 -8.96 -17.17 -14.88
CA LEU A 190 -8.49 -15.81 -14.59
C LEU A 190 -6.95 -15.77 -14.52
N PRO A 191 -6.34 -14.62 -14.86
CA PRO A 191 -4.89 -14.46 -14.99
C PRO A 191 -4.13 -14.96 -13.75
N GLN A 192 -2.97 -15.58 -13.99
CA GLN A 192 -2.11 -16.09 -12.92
C GLN A 192 -1.59 -14.95 -12.05
N LEU A 193 -2.08 -14.88 -10.81
CA LEU A 193 -1.51 -14.08 -9.74
C LEU A 193 -0.27 -14.79 -9.21
N THR A 194 0.87 -14.09 -9.15
CA THR A 194 2.08 -14.59 -8.50
C THR A 194 2.02 -14.21 -7.01
N PRO A 195 1.85 -15.16 -6.07
CA PRO A 195 2.06 -14.89 -4.66
C PRO A 195 3.55 -14.59 -4.42
N TRP A 196 3.83 -13.58 -3.60
CA TRP A 196 5.18 -13.22 -3.14
C TRP A 196 5.26 -13.36 -1.62
#